data_AF-A0A0B3RSB8-F1
#
_entry.id   AF-A0A0B3RSB8-F1
#
_cell.length_a   1.000
_cell.length_b   1.000
_cell.length_c   1.000
_cell.angle_alpha   90.00
_cell.angle_beta   90.00
_cell.angle_gamma   90.00
#
_symmetry.space_group_name_H-M   'P 1'
#
loop_
_entity.id
_entity.type
_entity.pdbx_description
1 polymer ?
#
loop_
_entity_poly.entity_id
_entity_poly.type
_entity_poly.pdbx_seq_one_letter_code
_entity_poly.pdbx_strand_id
1 'polypeptide(L)' 'MIGRDSHDDINGYGIWPWVFGLALAALIVFLMFQYAQPIS' A
#
# COMPACT_ATOMS: atom_id res chain seq x y z
N MET A 1 17.03 24.51 -12.54
CA MET A 1 16.65 24.38 -11.11
C MET A 1 17.36 23.15 -10.60
N ILE A 2 18.26 23.28 -9.62
CA ILE A 2 19.01 22.14 -9.06
C ILE A 2 17.99 21.14 -8.50
N GLY A 3 17.93 19.94 -9.10
CA GLY A 3 17.36 18.65 -8.67
C GLY A 3 16.04 18.61 -7.88
N ARG A 4 15.93 19.41 -6.83
CA ARG A 4 14.95 19.37 -5.74
C ARG A 4 13.48 19.53 -6.14
N ASP A 5 13.22 20.17 -7.28
CA ASP A 5 11.86 20.37 -7.81
C ASP A 5 11.60 19.50 -9.05
N SER A 6 12.47 18.53 -9.36
CA SER A 6 12.25 17.63 -10.49
C SER A 6 11.11 16.67 -10.18
N HIS A 7 10.31 16.34 -11.20
CA HIS A 7 9.20 15.40 -11.05
C HIS A 7 9.68 14.01 -10.60
N ASP A 8 10.91 13.65 -10.97
CA ASP A 8 11.54 12.38 -10.63
C ASP A 8 11.97 12.32 -9.16
N ASP A 9 12.45 13.43 -8.58
CA ASP A 9 12.78 13.52 -7.15
C ASP A 9 11.52 13.48 -6.27
N ILE A 10 10.42 14.10 -6.72
CA ILE A 10 9.14 14.14 -6.01
C ILE A 10 8.41 12.79 -6.09
N ASN A 11 8.47 12.12 -7.24
CA ASN A 11 7.82 10.83 -7.48
C ASN A 11 8.78 9.64 -7.33
N GLY A 12 9.80 9.72 -6.47
CA GLY A 12 10.84 8.70 -6.34
C GLY A 12 10.33 7.27 -6.10
N TYR A 13 9.12 7.10 -5.55
CA TYR A 13 8.48 5.79 -5.35
C TYR A 13 7.37 5.47 -6.36
N GLY A 14 7.01 6.43 -7.21
CA GLY A 14 5.95 6.32 -8.20
C GLY A 14 4.66 5.76 -7.60
N ILE A 15 4.11 4.74 -8.25
CA ILE A 15 2.85 4.09 -7.84
C ILE A 15 3.02 3.03 -6.75
N TRP A 16 4.25 2.61 -6.44
CA TRP A 16 4.51 1.46 -5.57
C TRP A 16 3.89 1.56 -4.16
N PRO A 17 3.89 2.73 -3.48
CA PRO A 17 3.23 2.84 -2.17
C PRO A 17 1.74 2.52 -2.22
N TRP A 18 1.06 2.87 -3.31
CA TRP A 18 -0.37 2.57 -3.51
C TRP A 18 -0.59 1.08 -3.77
N VAL A 19 0.22 0.47 -4.62
CA VAL A 19 0.13 -0.97 -4.93
C VAL A 19 0.37 -1.80 -3.66
N PHE A 20 1.44 -1.52 -2.93
CA PHE A 20 1.75 -2.24 -1.70
C PHE A 20 0.72 -1.97 -0.59
N GLY A 21 0.23 -0.74 -0.46
CA GLY A 21 -0.81 -0.38 0.49
C GLY A 21 -2.11 -1.15 0.24
N LEU A 22 -2.58 -1.18 -1.02
CA LEU A 22 -3.77 -1.93 -1.40
C LEU A 22 -3.59 -3.44 -1.24
N ALA A 23 -2.42 -3.97 -1.60
CA ALA A 23 -2.11 -5.39 -1.42
C ALA A 23 -2.09 -5.80 0.06
N LEU A 24 -1.50 -4.97 0.93
CA LEU A 24 -1.47 -5.22 2.37
C LEU A 24 -2.88 -5.13 2.98
N ALA A 25 -3.69 -4.15 2.57
CA ALA A 25 -5.06 -4.03 3.03
C ALA A 25 -5.90 -5.25 2.63
N ALA A 26 -5.80 -5.69 1.37
CA ALA A 26 -6.48 -6.90 0.89
C ALA A 26 -6.03 -8.15 1.66
N LEU A 27 -4.72 -8.27 1.95
CA LEU A 27 -4.19 -9.37 2.75
C LEU A 27 -4.77 -9.36 4.17
N ILE A 28 -4.82 -8.21 4.84
CA ILE A 28 -5.40 -8.10 6.19
C ILE A 28 -6.87 -8.50 6.17
N VAL A 29 -7.65 -7.97 5.24
CA VAL A 29 -9.07 -8.30 5.09
C VAL A 29 -9.25 -9.80 4.86
N PHE A 30 -8.45 -10.38 3.97
CA PHE A 30 -8.46 -11.83 3.72
C PHE A 30 -8.19 -12.63 4.99
N LEU A 31 -7.15 -12.26 5.76
CA LEU A 31 -6.81 -12.94 7.01
C LEU A 31 -7.94 -12.81 8.05
N MET A 32 -8.57 -11.64 8.16
CA MET A 32 -9.70 -11.44 9.06
C MET A 32 -10.84 -12.41 8.74
N PHE A 33 -11.22 -12.56 7.47
CA PHE A 33 -12.30 -13.46 7.09
C PHE A 33 -11.91 -14.94 7.14
N GLN A 34 -10.68 -15.28 6.79
CA GLN A 34 -10.19 -16.65 6.79
C GLN A 34 -10.11 -17.25 8.20
N TYR A 35 -9.76 -16.42 9.18
CA TYR A 35 -9.55 -16.85 10.57
C TYR A 35 -10.60 -16.33 11.55
N ALA A 36 -11.62 -15.60 11.08
CA ALA A 36 -12.76 -15.25 11.90
C ALA A 36 -13.46 -16.53 12.37
N GLN A 37 -13.41 -16.78 13.67
CA GLN A 37 -14.24 -17.80 14.29
C GLN A 37 -15.63 -17.20 14.52
N PRO A 38 -16.72 -17.98 14.32
CA PRO A 38 -18.04 -17.52 14.69
C PRO A 38 -18.05 -17.18 16.18
N ILE A 39 -18.54 -15.99 16.51
CA ILE A 39 -18.82 -15.63 17.90
C ILE A 39 -20.01 -16.49 18.32
N SER A 40 -19.74 -17.47 19.19
CA SER A 40 -20.70 -18.38 19.81
C SER A 40 -21.70 -17.65 20.70
#